data_AF-A0A377DXH0-F1
#
_entry.id   AF-A0A377DXH0-F1
#
_cell.length_a   1.000
_cell.length_b   1.000
_cell.length_c   1.000
_cell.angle_alpha   90.00
_cell.angle_beta   90.00
_cell.angle_gamma   90.00
#
_symmetry.space_group_name_H-M   'P 1'
#
loop_
_entity.id
_entity.type
_entity.pdbx_description
1 polymer ?
#
loop_
_entity_poly.entity_id
_entity_poly.type
_entity_poly.pdbx_seq_one_letter_code
_entity_poly.pdbx_strand_id
1 'polypeptide(L)'
;MGNQNDASTELNLSHILIPLPENPTSDQVNEAESQARAIVDQARNGADFGKLAIAHSADQQALNGGQMGWGRIQELPGIFAQALSTAKKGDIVGPIRSGVGFHILKVNDLRGESKNISVTEVHARHILLKPSPIMTDEQARVKLEQIAADIKSGKTTFAAAAKEFSQDPGSANQGGDLGWATTRYFRSGLP
;
A
#
# COMPACT_ATOMS: atom_id res chain seq x y z
N MET A 1 -12.99 9.61 -2.10
CA MET A 1 -11.87 8.69 -1.82
C MET A 1 -10.97 8.75 -3.03
N GLY A 2 -9.83 9.43 -2.93
CA GLY A 2 -8.90 9.58 -4.05
C GLY A 2 -8.08 8.30 -4.18
N ASN A 3 -8.15 7.64 -5.33
CA ASN A 3 -7.19 6.60 -5.69
C ASN A 3 -5.83 7.28 -5.89
N GLN A 4 -5.07 7.40 -4.81
CA GLN A 4 -3.64 7.65 -4.92
C GLN A 4 -3.02 6.30 -5.23
N ASN A 5 -2.42 6.19 -6.41
CA ASN A 5 -1.61 5.02 -6.75
C ASN A 5 -0.48 4.90 -5.71
N ASP A 6 -0.59 3.90 -4.82
CA ASP A 6 0.34 3.63 -3.72
C ASP A 6 1.76 3.37 -4.22
N ALA A 7 2.75 3.54 -3.34
CA ALA A 7 4.17 3.26 -3.58
C ALA A 7 4.47 1.83 -4.10
N SER A 8 3.53 0.90 -3.97
CA SER A 8 3.60 -0.48 -4.46
C SER A 8 2.95 -0.70 -5.84
N THR A 9 2.42 0.36 -6.47
CA THR A 9 1.79 0.27 -7.80
C THR A 9 2.85 0.35 -8.89
N GLU A 10 3.01 -0.75 -9.62
CA GLU A 10 3.78 -0.82 -10.86
C GLU A 10 2.85 -0.59 -12.05
N LEU A 11 3.32 0.23 -12.99
CA LEU A 11 2.64 0.53 -14.25
C LEU A 11 3.41 -0.10 -15.40
N ASN A 12 2.70 -0.74 -16.32
CA ASN A 12 3.23 -1.05 -17.64
C ASN A 12 2.86 0.07 -18.60
N LEU A 13 3.87 0.75 -19.17
CA LEU A 13 3.65 1.93 -20.01
C LEU A 13 4.25 1.76 -21.41
N SER A 14 3.60 2.41 -22.37
CA SER A 14 4.18 2.76 -23.67
C SER A 14 4.26 4.28 -23.81
N HIS A 15 5.27 4.77 -24.53
CA HIS A 15 5.61 6.17 -24.67
C HIS A 15 5.77 6.57 -26.14
N ILE A 16 5.38 7.80 -26.45
CA ILE A 16 5.63 8.48 -27.72
C ILE A 16 6.20 9.86 -27.40
N LEU A 17 7.30 10.21 -28.06
CA LEU A 17 7.91 11.53 -28.03
C LEU A 17 7.76 12.22 -29.38
N ILE A 18 7.10 13.38 -29.40
CA ILE A 18 7.14 14.31 -30.52
C ILE A 18 8.24 15.33 -30.22
N PRO A 19 9.39 15.28 -30.92
CA PRO A 19 10.57 16.03 -30.54
C PRO A 19 10.39 17.51 -30.80
N LEU A 20 10.98 18.34 -29.94
CA LEU A 20 11.20 19.76 -30.18
C LEU A 20 12.69 20.07 -30.04
N PRO A 21 13.24 21.01 -30.85
CA PRO A 21 14.58 21.52 -30.63
C PRO A 21 14.65 22.28 -29.29
N GLU A 22 15.87 22.47 -28.75
CA GLU A 22 16.07 23.15 -27.46
C GLU A 22 15.50 24.57 -27.42
N ASN A 23 15.52 25.27 -28.57
CA ASN A 23 14.96 26.62 -28.74
C ASN A 23 13.96 26.62 -29.91
N PRO A 24 12.73 26.11 -29.71
CA PRO A 24 11.75 26.02 -30.78
C PRO A 24 11.10 27.37 -31.05
N THR A 25 10.78 27.64 -32.32
CA THR A 25 9.91 28.77 -32.67
C THR A 25 8.46 28.48 -32.27
N SER A 26 7.64 29.53 -32.17
CA SER A 26 6.21 29.37 -31.88
C SER A 26 5.52 28.44 -32.88
N ASP A 27 5.89 28.52 -34.16
CA ASP A 27 5.34 27.65 -35.21
C ASP A 27 5.71 26.18 -34.99
N GLN A 28 6.97 25.90 -34.63
CA GLN A 28 7.42 24.54 -34.32
C GLN A 28 6.72 23.97 -33.09
N VAL A 29 6.50 24.77 -32.04
CA VAL A 29 5.74 24.35 -30.87
C VAL A 29 4.29 24.02 -31.24
N ASN A 30 3.65 24.89 -32.01
CA ASN A 30 2.25 24.71 -32.43
C ASN A 30 2.08 23.47 -33.31
N GLU A 31 3.02 23.22 -34.24
CA GLU A 31 3.02 22.06 -35.10
C GLU A 31 3.19 20.75 -34.29
N ALA A 32 4.18 20.72 -33.39
CA ALA A 32 4.41 19.56 -32.53
C ALA A 32 3.24 19.30 -31.58
N GLU A 33 2.63 20.36 -31.03
CA GLU A 33 1.45 20.24 -30.18
C GLU A 33 0.24 19.70 -30.96
N SER A 34 0.00 20.23 -32.15
CA SER A 34 -1.08 19.78 -33.03
C SER A 34 -0.93 18.31 -33.40
N GLN A 35 0.29 17.89 -33.78
CA GLN A 35 0.60 16.50 -34.06
C GLN A 35 0.40 15.61 -32.81
N ALA A 36 0.89 16.05 -31.65
CA ALA A 36 0.74 15.29 -30.42
C ALA A 36 -0.74 15.12 -30.01
N ARG A 37 -1.55 16.17 -30.18
CA ARG A 37 -3.01 16.11 -29.95
C ARG A 37 -3.69 15.13 -30.90
N ALA A 38 -3.35 15.17 -32.19
CA ALA A 38 -3.90 14.24 -33.17
C ALA A 38 -3.59 12.77 -32.81
N ILE A 39 -2.37 12.48 -32.35
CA ILE A 39 -1.96 11.13 -31.92
C ILE A 39 -2.73 10.70 -30.67
N VAL A 40 -2.93 11.61 -29.69
CA VAL A 40 -3.74 11.33 -28.51
C VAL A 40 -5.18 11.00 -28.90
N ASP A 41 -5.78 11.75 -29.82
CA ASP A 41 -7.14 11.52 -30.28
C ASP A 41 -7.27 10.19 -31.03
N GLN A 42 -6.31 9.86 -31.89
CA GLN A 42 -6.26 8.55 -32.56
C GLN A 42 -6.11 7.41 -31.55
N ALA A 43 -5.21 7.55 -30.57
CA ALA A 43 -5.01 6.55 -29.53
C ALA A 43 -6.24 6.35 -28.65
N ARG A 44 -6.96 7.43 -28.30
CA ARG A 44 -8.23 7.38 -27.56
C ARG A 44 -9.36 6.76 -28.37
N ASN A 45 -9.34 6.94 -29.68
CA ASN A 45 -10.28 6.29 -30.61
C ASN A 45 -9.93 4.82 -30.91
N GLY A 46 -8.96 4.23 -30.19
CA GLY A 46 -8.63 2.81 -30.27
C GLY A 46 -7.60 2.46 -31.34
N ALA A 47 -6.91 3.43 -31.93
CA ALA A 47 -5.76 3.15 -32.79
C ALA A 47 -4.67 2.39 -32.01
N ASP A 48 -3.92 1.55 -32.72
CA ASP A 48 -2.81 0.81 -32.14
C ASP A 48 -1.67 1.76 -31.75
N PHE A 49 -1.48 1.91 -30.43
CA PHE A 49 -0.47 2.81 -29.88
C PHE A 49 0.96 2.40 -30.25
N GLY A 50 1.24 1.11 -30.41
CA GLY A 50 2.54 0.63 -30.85
C GLY A 50 2.83 1.04 -32.28
N LYS A 51 1.82 0.97 -33.17
CA LYS A 51 1.97 1.48 -34.55
C LYS A 51 2.17 2.99 -34.58
N LEU A 52 1.42 3.73 -33.76
CA LEU A 52 1.60 5.18 -33.62
C LEU A 52 3.01 5.54 -33.14
N ALA A 53 3.55 4.76 -32.19
CA ALA A 53 4.90 4.96 -31.69
C ALA A 53 5.96 4.69 -32.78
N ILE A 54 5.82 3.60 -33.54
CA ILE A 54 6.72 3.28 -34.65
C ILE A 54 6.69 4.37 -35.72
N ALA A 55 5.50 4.94 -35.99
CA ALA A 55 5.32 5.94 -37.05
C ALA A 55 5.77 7.36 -36.67
N HIS A 56 5.63 7.74 -35.40
CA HIS A 56 5.75 9.14 -34.99
C HIS A 56 6.71 9.40 -33.83
N SER A 57 7.07 8.39 -33.05
CA SER A 57 7.94 8.62 -31.89
C SER A 57 9.39 8.82 -32.32
N ALA A 58 10.04 9.83 -31.74
CA ALA A 58 11.47 10.06 -31.84
C ALA A 58 12.26 9.47 -30.66
N ASP A 59 11.61 8.71 -29.77
CA ASP A 59 12.30 8.02 -28.68
C ASP A 59 13.03 6.74 -29.17
N GLN A 60 13.97 6.23 -28.36
CA GLN A 60 14.75 5.03 -28.69
C GLN A 60 13.90 3.75 -28.76
N GLN A 61 12.75 3.73 -28.10
CA GLN A 61 11.81 2.62 -28.05
C GLN A 61 10.76 2.68 -29.18
N ALA A 62 10.80 3.68 -30.05
CA ALA A 62 9.83 3.90 -31.12
C ALA A 62 9.64 2.65 -31.99
N LEU A 63 10.75 2.05 -32.45
CA LEU A 63 10.74 0.83 -33.27
C LEU A 63 10.21 -0.40 -32.52
N ASN A 64 10.23 -0.36 -31.19
CA ASN A 64 9.67 -1.38 -30.31
C ASN A 64 8.24 -1.03 -29.85
N GLY A 65 7.54 -0.14 -30.55
CA GLY A 65 6.18 0.27 -30.20
C GLY A 65 6.11 1.16 -28.96
N GLY A 66 7.20 1.86 -28.64
CA GLY A 66 7.30 2.76 -27.49
C GLY A 66 7.28 2.05 -26.14
N GLN A 67 7.50 0.74 -26.09
CA GLN A 67 7.35 -0.04 -24.86
C GLN A 67 8.43 0.31 -23.83
N MET A 68 8.01 0.80 -22.66
CA MET A 68 8.88 1.05 -21.51
C MET A 68 8.90 -0.14 -20.53
N GLY A 69 7.87 -0.98 -20.58
CA GLY A 69 7.73 -2.12 -19.66
C GLY A 69 7.16 -1.71 -18.30
N TRP A 70 7.39 -2.55 -17.29
CA TRP A 70 6.93 -2.35 -15.92
C TRP A 70 7.88 -1.43 -15.15
N GLY A 71 7.33 -0.41 -14.49
CA GLY A 71 8.09 0.48 -13.62
C GLY A 71 7.21 1.11 -12.55
N ARG A 72 7.83 1.64 -11.48
CA ARG A 72 7.09 2.33 -10.42
C ARG A 72 6.84 3.77 -10.80
N ILE A 73 5.70 4.33 -10.38
CA ILE A 73 5.37 5.75 -10.60
C ILE A 73 6.46 6.68 -10.05
N GLN A 74 7.12 6.30 -8.96
CA GLN A 74 8.19 7.07 -8.31
C GLN A 74 9.49 7.10 -9.11
N GLU A 75 9.69 6.16 -10.04
CA GLU A 75 10.88 6.09 -10.90
C GLU A 75 10.70 6.93 -12.17
N LEU A 76 9.47 7.40 -12.44
CA LEU A 76 9.17 8.25 -13.58
C LEU A 76 9.46 9.72 -13.26
N PRO A 77 9.83 10.53 -14.27
CA PRO A 77 9.89 11.98 -14.13
C PRO A 77 8.60 12.56 -13.50
N GLY A 78 8.75 13.54 -12.61
CA GLY A 78 7.63 14.10 -11.83
C GLY A 78 6.48 14.64 -12.69
N ILE A 79 6.79 15.15 -13.89
CA ILE A 79 5.79 15.62 -14.87
C ILE A 79 4.84 14.49 -15.33
N PHE A 80 5.27 13.23 -15.28
CA PHE A 80 4.46 12.06 -15.60
C PHE A 80 3.75 11.51 -14.37
N ALA A 81 4.41 11.49 -13.22
CA ALA A 81 3.85 10.96 -11.97
C ALA A 81 2.52 11.65 -11.61
N GLN A 82 2.44 12.98 -11.78
CA GLN A 82 1.21 13.73 -11.53
C GLN A 82 0.05 13.27 -12.44
N ALA A 83 0.34 13.07 -13.72
CA ALA A 83 -0.67 12.71 -14.72
C ALA A 83 -1.07 11.23 -14.63
N LEU A 84 -0.14 10.35 -14.23
CA LEU A 84 -0.36 8.92 -14.05
C LEU A 84 -0.99 8.55 -12.70
N SER A 85 -0.98 9.48 -11.72
CA SER A 85 -1.53 9.23 -10.37
C SER A 85 -3.01 8.84 -10.35
N THR A 86 -3.77 9.26 -11.37
CA THR A 86 -5.22 9.00 -11.51
C THR A 86 -5.54 8.16 -12.74
N ALA A 87 -4.52 7.72 -13.48
CA ALA A 87 -4.68 7.00 -14.73
C ALA A 87 -5.08 5.53 -14.46
N LYS A 88 -5.94 5.01 -15.33
CA LYS A 88 -6.45 3.63 -15.31
C LYS A 88 -5.87 2.84 -16.48
N LYS A 89 -6.07 1.53 -16.45
CA LYS A 89 -5.65 0.63 -17.52
C LYS A 89 -6.33 1.05 -18.83
N GLY A 90 -5.53 1.23 -19.87
CA GLY A 90 -5.96 1.68 -21.18
C GLY A 90 -5.95 3.20 -21.37
N ASP A 91 -5.76 3.99 -20.31
CA ASP A 91 -5.79 5.45 -20.42
C ASP A 91 -4.62 5.98 -21.25
N ILE A 92 -4.92 7.03 -22.02
CA ILE A 92 -3.95 7.81 -22.78
C ILE A 92 -3.74 9.15 -22.07
N VAL A 93 -2.52 9.32 -21.58
CA VAL A 93 -2.08 10.47 -20.79
C VAL A 93 -1.23 11.39 -21.66
N GLY A 94 -1.64 12.65 -21.79
CA GLY A 94 -0.93 13.66 -22.55
C GLY A 94 -1.83 14.47 -23.49
N PRO A 95 -1.24 15.33 -24.34
CA PRO A 95 0.21 15.52 -24.49
C PRO A 95 0.82 16.32 -23.32
N ILE A 96 1.99 15.87 -22.82
CA ILE A 96 2.73 16.52 -21.72
C ILE A 96 3.95 17.23 -22.31
N ARG A 97 4.07 18.55 -22.12
CA ARG A 97 5.21 19.32 -22.62
C ARG A 97 6.44 19.18 -21.72
N SER A 98 7.62 19.01 -22.33
CA SER A 98 8.93 19.05 -21.69
C SER A 98 9.92 19.89 -22.51
N GLY A 99 11.18 19.95 -22.07
CA GLY A 99 12.25 20.61 -22.83
C GLY A 99 12.66 19.88 -24.11
N VAL A 100 12.33 18.59 -24.25
CA VAL A 100 12.67 17.78 -25.44
C VAL A 100 11.50 17.58 -26.40
N GLY A 101 10.31 18.08 -26.05
CA GLY A 101 9.12 17.94 -26.88
C GLY A 101 7.83 17.65 -26.13
N PHE A 102 6.91 16.95 -26.79
CA PHE A 102 5.65 16.50 -26.23
C PHE A 102 5.65 14.99 -26.01
N HIS A 103 5.26 14.58 -24.80
CA HIS A 103 5.20 13.18 -24.38
C HIS A 103 3.75 12.71 -24.34
N ILE A 104 3.52 11.51 -24.85
CA ILE A 104 2.23 10.82 -24.78
C ILE A 104 2.50 9.45 -24.18
N LEU A 105 1.75 9.09 -23.14
CA LEU A 105 1.89 7.84 -22.42
C LEU A 105 0.60 7.04 -22.54
N LYS A 106 0.72 5.73 -22.73
CA LYS A 106 -0.38 4.78 -22.63
C LYS A 106 -0.16 3.87 -21.44
N VAL A 107 -1.18 3.73 -20.61
CA VAL A 107 -1.19 2.75 -19.53
C VAL A 107 -1.60 1.40 -20.09
N ASN A 108 -0.63 0.55 -20.41
CA ASN A 108 -0.89 -0.79 -20.94
C ASN A 108 -1.51 -1.69 -19.87
N ASP A 109 -0.97 -1.63 -18.65
CA ASP A 109 -1.44 -2.41 -17.51
C ASP A 109 -1.05 -1.76 -16.18
N LEU A 110 -1.75 -2.15 -15.11
CA LEU A 110 -1.39 -1.79 -13.73
C LEU A 110 -1.35 -3.06 -12.90
N ARG A 111 -0.33 -3.18 -12.05
CA ARG A 111 -0.24 -4.24 -11.04
C ARG A 111 0.26 -3.65 -9.73
N GLY A 112 -0.19 -4.22 -8.63
CA GLY A 112 0.20 -3.78 -7.31
C GLY A 112 -0.69 -4.46 -6.30
N GLU A 113 -0.19 -5.51 -5.66
CA GLU A 113 -0.79 -5.97 -4.42
C GLU A 113 -0.39 -4.98 -3.33
N SER A 114 -1.35 -4.20 -2.83
CA SER A 114 -1.22 -3.64 -1.49
C SER A 114 -1.25 -4.83 -0.51
N LYS A 115 -0.11 -5.53 -0.36
CA LYS A 115 0.12 -6.37 0.82
C LYS A 115 0.30 -5.42 1.99
N ASN A 116 -0.82 -4.91 2.48
CA ASN A 116 -0.92 -4.41 3.82
C ASN A 116 -0.46 -5.56 4.72
N ILE A 117 0.72 -5.42 5.34
CA ILE A 117 1.12 -6.34 6.40
C ILE A 117 0.21 -6.04 7.57
N SER A 118 -0.97 -6.66 7.59
CA SER A 118 -1.91 -6.60 8.69
C SER A 118 -1.29 -7.39 9.85
N VAL A 119 -0.62 -6.69 10.75
CA VAL A 119 -0.19 -7.28 12.01
C VAL A 119 -1.41 -7.30 12.93
N THR A 120 -1.95 -8.48 13.21
CA THR A 120 -3.01 -8.63 14.22
C THR A 120 -2.40 -8.50 15.61
N GLU A 121 -2.66 -7.37 16.26
CA GLU A 121 -2.44 -7.16 17.68
C GLU A 121 -3.70 -7.51 18.46
N VAL A 122 -3.54 -8.07 19.66
CA VAL A 122 -4.62 -8.37 20.58
C VAL A 122 -4.40 -7.61 21.88
N HIS A 123 -5.48 -7.07 22.44
CA HIS A 123 -5.50 -6.49 23.78
C HIS A 123 -6.16 -7.50 24.73
N ALA A 124 -5.38 -8.03 25.66
CA ALA A 124 -5.81 -9.10 26.56
C ALA A 124 -5.55 -8.75 28.01
N ARG A 125 -6.27 -9.42 28.92
CA ARG A 125 -6.05 -9.32 30.35
C ARG A 125 -6.00 -10.70 30.98
N HIS A 126 -5.19 -10.88 32.03
CA HIS A 126 -5.08 -12.16 32.73
C HIS A 126 -4.97 -12.01 34.26
N ILE A 127 -5.24 -13.11 34.96
CA ILE A 127 -4.97 -13.27 36.39
C ILE A 127 -4.08 -14.50 36.51
N LEU A 128 -2.83 -14.32 36.91
CA LEU A 128 -1.85 -15.40 36.99
C LEU A 128 -1.82 -15.99 38.39
N LEU A 129 -2.15 -17.27 38.55
CA LEU A 129 -1.87 -18.04 39.76
C LEU A 129 -0.78 -19.06 39.46
N LYS A 130 0.42 -18.89 40.01
CA LYS A 130 1.51 -19.87 39.85
C LYS A 130 1.35 -20.96 40.92
N PRO A 131 1.34 -22.25 40.53
CA PRO A 131 1.45 -23.34 41.48
C PRO A 131 2.75 -23.22 42.29
N SER A 132 2.72 -23.74 43.51
CA SER A 132 3.85 -23.72 44.43
C SER A 132 3.83 -24.98 45.29
N PRO A 133 4.88 -25.27 46.08
CA PRO A 133 4.85 -26.38 47.03
C PRO A 133 3.68 -26.32 48.04
N ILE A 134 3.04 -25.15 48.19
CA ILE A 134 1.90 -24.90 49.08
C ILE A 134 0.56 -24.96 48.31
N MET A 135 0.56 -24.73 46.99
CA MET A 135 -0.64 -24.70 46.15
C MET A 135 -0.44 -25.57 44.91
N THR A 136 -1.12 -26.72 44.87
CA THR A 136 -1.07 -27.62 43.72
C THR A 136 -1.78 -27.01 42.50
N ASP A 137 -1.50 -27.54 41.32
CA ASP A 137 -2.15 -27.14 40.07
C ASP A 137 -3.68 -27.23 40.17
N GLU A 138 -4.20 -28.28 40.82
CA GLU A 138 -5.63 -28.46 41.01
C GLU A 138 -6.22 -27.41 41.97
N GLN A 139 -5.51 -27.08 43.05
CA GLN A 139 -5.94 -26.01 43.96
C GLN A 139 -5.92 -24.64 43.27
N ALA A 140 -4.91 -24.37 42.44
CA ALA A 140 -4.81 -23.16 41.64
C ALA A 140 -5.96 -23.05 40.64
N ARG A 141 -6.28 -24.17 39.97
CA ARG A 141 -7.39 -24.28 39.01
C ARG A 141 -8.72 -24.00 39.67
N VAL A 142 -9.04 -24.69 40.77
CA VAL A 142 -10.30 -24.50 41.52
C VAL A 142 -10.41 -23.06 42.04
N LYS A 143 -9.29 -22.46 42.48
CA LYS A 143 -9.27 -21.06 42.90
C LYS A 143 -9.59 -20.11 41.75
N LEU A 144 -9.03 -20.33 40.55
CA LEU A 144 -9.36 -19.55 39.35
C LEU A 144 -10.82 -19.72 38.93
N GLU A 145 -11.38 -20.92 39.04
CA GLU A 145 -12.80 -21.17 38.75
C GLU A 145 -13.72 -20.36 39.67
N GLN A 146 -13.40 -20.33 40.97
CA GLN A 146 -14.15 -19.52 41.93
C GLN A 146 -14.02 -18.02 41.62
N ILE A 147 -12.80 -17.53 41.32
CA ILE A 147 -12.58 -16.14 40.95
C ILE A 147 -13.37 -15.80 39.68
N ALA A 148 -13.37 -16.67 38.67
CA ALA A 148 -14.13 -16.48 37.45
C ALA A 148 -15.65 -16.45 37.70
N ALA A 149 -16.16 -17.28 38.60
CA ALA A 149 -17.57 -17.27 39.01
C ALA A 149 -17.95 -15.98 39.75
N ASP A 150 -17.09 -15.51 40.65
CA ASP A 150 -17.28 -14.26 41.39
C ASP A 150 -17.26 -13.03 40.46
N ILE A 151 -16.40 -13.05 39.42
CA ILE A 151 -16.37 -12.00 38.39
C ILE A 151 -17.64 -12.05 37.54
N LYS A 152 -18.05 -13.22 37.06
CA LYS A 152 -19.23 -13.39 36.20
C LYS A 152 -20.54 -13.04 36.92
N SER A 153 -20.62 -13.30 38.22
CA SER A 153 -21.78 -12.97 39.06
C SER A 153 -21.80 -11.50 39.50
N GLY A 154 -20.75 -10.71 39.21
CA GLY A 154 -20.65 -9.31 39.59
C GLY A 154 -20.28 -9.07 41.05
N LYS A 155 -19.94 -10.13 41.81
CA LYS A 155 -19.47 -10.04 43.20
C LYS A 155 -18.13 -9.31 43.31
N THR A 156 -17.31 -9.40 42.28
CA THR A 156 -16.08 -8.60 42.11
C THR A 156 -15.87 -8.24 40.64
N THR A 157 -14.95 -7.32 40.36
CA THR A 157 -14.54 -6.99 38.99
C THR A 157 -13.27 -7.77 38.62
N PHE A 158 -13.06 -8.01 37.32
CA PHE A 158 -11.83 -8.64 36.84
C PHE A 158 -10.59 -7.86 37.28
N ALA A 159 -10.61 -6.53 37.19
CA ALA A 159 -9.49 -5.69 37.57
C ALA A 159 -9.18 -5.76 39.08
N ALA A 160 -10.21 -5.80 39.93
CA ALA A 160 -10.04 -5.98 41.37
C ALA A 160 -9.44 -7.36 41.69
N ALA A 161 -10.00 -8.43 41.11
CA ALA A 161 -9.47 -9.78 41.28
C ALA A 161 -8.04 -9.93 40.74
N ALA A 162 -7.70 -9.25 39.63
CA ALA A 162 -6.36 -9.25 39.09
C ALA A 162 -5.37 -8.56 40.04
N LYS A 163 -5.74 -7.41 40.60
CA LYS A 163 -4.90 -6.70 41.56
C LYS A 163 -4.71 -7.46 42.88
N GLU A 164 -5.72 -8.22 43.28
CA GLU A 164 -5.73 -8.97 44.53
C GLU A 164 -5.02 -10.34 44.42
N PHE A 165 -5.25 -11.07 43.33
CA PHE A 165 -4.84 -12.47 43.20
C PHE A 165 -3.75 -12.71 42.16
N SER A 166 -3.56 -11.82 41.17
CA SER A 166 -2.57 -12.07 40.12
C SER A 166 -1.15 -11.97 40.67
N GLN A 167 -0.36 -13.01 40.43
CA GLN A 167 1.05 -13.14 40.79
C GLN A 167 1.98 -12.65 39.67
N ASP A 168 1.43 -11.96 38.67
CA ASP A 168 2.19 -11.25 37.66
C ASP A 168 2.28 -9.76 38.01
N PRO A 169 3.41 -9.28 38.58
CA PRO A 169 3.53 -7.89 39.03
C PRO A 169 3.42 -6.87 37.89
N GLY A 170 3.71 -7.28 36.65
CA GLY A 170 3.64 -6.42 35.47
C GLY A 170 2.20 -6.08 35.06
N SER A 171 1.26 -7.00 35.25
CA SER A 171 -0.15 -6.81 34.87
C SER A 171 -1.10 -6.64 36.06
N ALA A 172 -0.81 -7.24 37.22
CA ALA A 172 -1.67 -7.22 38.40
C ALA A 172 -2.06 -5.80 38.83
N ASN A 173 -1.06 -4.91 38.92
CA ASN A 173 -1.24 -3.52 39.30
C ASN A 173 -2.03 -2.70 38.26
N GLN A 174 -2.10 -3.19 37.01
CA GLN A 174 -2.88 -2.62 35.92
C GLN A 174 -4.24 -3.33 35.72
N GLY A 175 -4.72 -4.04 36.74
CA GLY A 175 -6.00 -4.77 36.65
C GLY A 175 -5.94 -5.97 35.72
N GLY A 176 -4.76 -6.56 35.57
CA GLY A 176 -4.49 -7.71 34.72
C GLY A 176 -4.17 -7.35 33.27
N ASP A 177 -4.00 -6.07 32.94
CA ASP A 177 -3.75 -5.63 31.57
C ASP A 177 -2.37 -6.08 31.05
N LEU A 178 -2.37 -6.68 29.86
CA LEU A 178 -1.15 -7.10 29.14
C LEU A 178 -0.78 -6.12 28.01
N GLY A 179 -1.58 -5.09 27.78
CA GLY A 179 -1.41 -4.16 26.67
C GLY A 179 -1.68 -4.79 25.30
N TRP A 180 -1.36 -4.04 24.25
CA TRP A 180 -1.41 -4.54 22.88
C TRP A 180 -0.18 -5.40 22.60
N ALA A 181 -0.41 -6.63 22.18
CA ALA A 181 0.65 -7.54 21.78
C ALA A 181 0.27 -8.35 20.54
N THR A 182 1.25 -8.65 19.69
CA THR A 182 1.01 -9.58 18.59
C THR A 182 0.75 -10.99 19.14
N THR A 183 -0.15 -11.76 18.53
CA THR A 183 -0.48 -13.12 19.02
C THR A 183 0.75 -14.05 19.07
N ARG A 184 1.83 -13.72 18.33
CA ARG A 184 3.11 -14.43 18.39
C ARG A 184 3.79 -14.34 19.77
N TYR A 185 3.63 -13.24 20.50
CA TYR A 185 4.20 -13.09 21.85
C TYR A 185 3.61 -14.09 22.87
N PHE A 186 2.35 -14.51 22.70
CA PHE A 186 1.72 -15.48 23.61
C PHE A 186 1.89 -16.95 23.19
N ARG A 187 2.20 -17.21 21.91
CA ARG A 187 2.40 -18.58 21.40
C ARG A 187 3.80 -19.12 21.62
N SER A 188 4.80 -18.27 21.89
CA SER A 188 6.19 -18.70 21.98
C SER A 188 6.57 -19.39 23.30
N GLY A 189 5.72 -19.37 24.33
CA GLY A 189 5.86 -20.23 25.52
C GLY A 189 7.30 -20.46 26.01
N LEU A 190 8.11 -19.41 26.07
CA LEU A 190 9.49 -19.50 26.56
C LEU A 190 9.61 -18.65 27.84
N PRO A 191 10.32 -19.20 28.85
CA PRO A 191 10.29 -18.77 30.25
C PRO A 191 10.87 -17.38 30.51
#